data_AF-A0A1Z5JCS2-F1
#
_entry.id   AF-A0A1Z5JCS2-F1
#
_cell.length_a   1.000
_cell.length_b   1.000
_cell.length_c   1.000
_cell.angle_alpha   90.00
_cell.angle_beta   90.00
_cell.angle_gamma   90.00
#
_symmetry.space_group_name_H-M   'P 1'
#
loop_
_entity.id
_entity.type
_entity.pdbx_description
1 polymer ?
#
loop_
_entity_poly.entity_id
_entity_poly.type
_entity_poly.pdbx_seq_one_letter_code
_entity_poly.pdbx_strand_id
1 'polypeptide(L)'
;MALGGSAAMFAVNFTHPLELVKVRIQASGLGIVETCKGVMRNEGIAAFWKGLAFAYGREMSYTSIKLGAYAPVRDALGAGKDSPFYMKFLAGAITGGVGSVAGNPFDVLKTLAQTNTGKAGLAELVGNMYRDQGIAGFYRGVEVNIMRACVLNATKMGVYDISKGYVCDYTGWSRKEVRTSFAAAFIAGFFMTCTVAPWDMLRTKLMNQPTDKKIYNGFSDCLTKTVQADGVLSLWRGFVPIWARFAPQATLQLLTIEALYTLCGFKSI
;
A
#
# COMPACT_ATOMS: atom_id res chain seq x y z
N MET A 1 8.00 -6.24 18.67
CA MET A 1 6.76 -6.22 17.86
C MET A 1 5.93 -4.97 18.11
N ALA A 2 5.63 -4.63 19.38
CA ALA A 2 4.86 -3.43 19.73
C ALA A 2 5.48 -2.11 19.19
N LEU A 3 6.79 -1.90 19.36
CA LEU A 3 7.47 -0.68 18.89
C LEU A 3 7.36 -0.45 17.37
N GLY A 4 7.46 -1.52 16.57
CA GLY A 4 7.31 -1.43 15.11
C GLY A 4 5.88 -1.13 14.68
N GLY A 5 4.89 -1.69 15.38
CA GLY A 5 3.47 -1.38 15.15
C GLY A 5 3.12 0.06 15.52
N SER A 6 3.60 0.55 16.67
CA SER A 6 3.37 1.92 17.12
C SER A 6 3.99 2.96 16.17
N ALA A 7 5.21 2.72 15.68
CA ALA A 7 5.85 3.60 14.70
C ALA A 7 5.11 3.61 13.35
N ALA A 8 4.64 2.45 12.88
CA ALA A 8 3.82 2.37 11.68
C ALA A 8 2.50 3.12 11.84
N MET A 9 1.81 2.98 12.98
CA MET A 9 0.58 3.72 13.27
C MET A 9 0.81 5.23 13.33
N PHE A 10 1.93 5.68 13.91
CA PHE A 10 2.29 7.10 13.90
C PHE A 10 2.50 7.61 12.47
N ALA A 11 3.24 6.87 11.63
CA ALA A 11 3.47 7.24 10.23
C ALA A 11 2.17 7.25 9.39
N VAL A 12 1.21 6.39 9.72
CA VAL A 12 -0.10 6.38 9.06
C VAL A 12 -0.82 7.72 9.26
N ASN A 13 -0.76 8.37 10.43
CA ASN A 13 -1.44 9.66 10.66
C ASN A 13 -1.04 10.74 9.65
N PHE A 14 0.24 10.80 9.28
CA PHE A 14 0.78 11.80 8.36
C PHE A 14 0.59 11.42 6.89
N THR A 15 0.56 10.13 6.58
CA THR A 15 0.44 9.64 5.20
C THR A 15 -1.01 9.43 4.76
N HIS A 16 -1.96 9.37 5.69
CA HIS A 16 -3.37 9.10 5.43
C HIS A 16 -4.09 10.18 4.58
N PRO A 17 -3.80 11.49 4.73
CA PRO A 17 -4.37 12.50 3.83
C PRO A 17 -3.97 12.28 2.36
N LEU A 18 -2.71 11.91 2.11
CA LEU A 18 -2.21 11.60 0.75
C LEU A 18 -2.86 10.33 0.19
N GLU A 19 -3.09 9.33 1.04
CA GLU A 19 -3.83 8.12 0.66
C GLU A 19 -5.26 8.43 0.24
N LEU A 20 -5.97 9.27 0.98
CA LEU A 20 -7.35 9.62 0.67
C LEU A 20 -7.44 10.35 -0.68
N VAL A 21 -6.56 11.32 -0.91
CA VAL A 21 -6.49 12.05 -2.19
C VAL A 21 -6.23 11.08 -3.34
N LYS A 22 -5.27 10.17 -3.18
CA LYS A 22 -5.00 9.12 -4.18
C LYS A 22 -6.23 8.26 -4.47
N VAL A 23 -6.88 7.71 -3.44
CA VAL A 23 -8.02 6.80 -3.61
C VAL A 23 -9.17 7.52 -4.32
N ARG A 24 -9.42 8.79 -3.98
CA ARG A 24 -10.44 9.59 -4.66
C ARG A 24 -10.11 9.89 -6.11
N ILE A 25 -8.88 10.28 -6.43
CA ILE A 25 -8.45 10.47 -7.83
C ILE A 25 -8.61 9.18 -8.63
N GLN A 26 -8.25 8.04 -8.05
CA GLN A 26 -8.38 6.73 -8.71
C GLN A 26 -9.85 6.31 -8.88
N ALA A 27 -10.74 6.74 -7.99
CA ALA A 27 -12.17 6.45 -8.06
C ALA A 27 -12.96 7.41 -8.98
N SER A 28 -12.71 8.71 -8.90
CA SER A 28 -13.47 9.75 -9.61
C SER A 28 -12.83 10.21 -10.91
N GLY A 29 -11.52 9.99 -11.10
CA GLY A 29 -10.77 10.47 -12.25
C GLY A 29 -10.44 11.97 -12.24
N LEU A 30 -10.82 12.71 -11.19
CA LEU A 30 -10.58 14.16 -11.07
C LEU A 30 -9.11 14.50 -10.76
N GLY A 31 -8.71 15.75 -11.03
CA GLY A 31 -7.37 16.24 -10.72
C GLY A 31 -7.08 16.35 -9.22
N ILE A 32 -5.80 16.45 -8.84
CA ILE A 32 -5.38 16.57 -7.43
C ILE A 32 -6.00 17.79 -6.76
N VAL A 33 -5.92 18.96 -7.42
CA VAL A 33 -6.41 20.24 -6.86
C VAL A 33 -7.93 20.23 -6.71
N GLU A 34 -8.65 19.68 -7.70
CA GLU A 34 -10.11 19.57 -7.67
C GLU A 34 -10.57 18.60 -6.58
N THR A 35 -9.88 17.48 -6.42
CA THR A 35 -10.16 16.51 -5.35
C THR A 35 -9.94 17.13 -3.98
N CYS A 36 -8.81 17.81 -3.75
CA CYS A 36 -8.53 18.48 -2.48
C CYS A 36 -9.53 19.59 -2.16
N LYS A 37 -9.86 20.44 -3.14
CA LYS A 37 -10.88 21.49 -2.99
C LYS A 37 -12.26 20.90 -2.72
N GLY A 38 -12.62 19.82 -3.40
CA GLY A 38 -13.89 19.11 -3.21
C GLY A 38 -14.02 18.50 -1.81
N VAL A 39 -12.97 17.85 -1.31
CA VAL A 39 -12.93 17.31 0.06
C VAL A 39 -13.09 18.43 1.08
N MET A 40 -12.31 19.51 0.93
CA MET A 40 -12.32 20.62 1.89
C MET A 40 -13.66 21.37 1.90
N ARG A 41 -14.28 21.57 0.74
CA ARG A 41 -15.55 22.31 0.59
C ARG A 41 -16.78 21.49 0.98
N ASN A 42 -16.79 20.19 0.70
CA ASN A 42 -18.00 19.36 0.89
C ASN A 42 -17.99 18.57 2.20
N GLU A 43 -16.82 18.26 2.76
CA GLU A 43 -16.70 17.35 3.91
C GLU A 43 -15.83 17.90 5.05
N GLY A 44 -15.08 18.97 4.80
CA GLY A 44 -14.20 19.61 5.79
C GLY A 44 -12.85 18.92 6.00
N ILE A 45 -11.99 19.50 6.85
CA ILE A 45 -10.60 19.06 7.06
C ILE A 45 -10.53 17.68 7.76
N ALA A 46 -11.49 17.36 8.61
CA ALA A 46 -11.55 16.05 9.27
C ALA A 46 -11.77 14.90 8.27
N ALA A 47 -12.30 15.17 7.08
CA ALA A 47 -12.54 14.17 6.06
C ALA A 47 -11.24 13.51 5.57
N PHE A 48 -10.10 14.22 5.63
CA PHE A 48 -8.80 13.66 5.26
C PHE A 48 -8.37 12.47 6.13
N TRP A 49 -8.93 12.30 7.33
CA TRP A 49 -8.68 11.16 8.23
C TRP A 49 -9.76 10.07 8.21
N LYS A 50 -10.70 10.11 7.25
CA LYS A 50 -11.73 9.06 7.10
C LYS A 50 -11.09 7.69 6.86
N GLY A 51 -11.53 6.70 7.65
CA GLY A 51 -11.06 5.32 7.54
C GLY A 51 -9.74 5.01 8.25
N LEU A 52 -9.23 5.93 9.09
CA LEU A 52 -7.99 5.74 9.85
C LEU A 52 -8.03 4.49 10.75
N ALA A 53 -9.16 4.21 11.40
CA ALA A 53 -9.34 3.02 12.24
C ALA A 53 -9.14 1.71 11.46
N PHE A 54 -9.62 1.65 10.21
CA PHE A 54 -9.42 0.48 9.34
C PHE A 54 -7.98 0.40 8.82
N ALA A 55 -7.32 1.54 8.59
CA ALA A 55 -5.90 1.57 8.27
C ALA A 55 -5.06 0.98 9.41
N TYR A 56 -5.39 1.29 10.66
CA TYR A 56 -4.76 0.70 11.84
C TYR A 56 -5.04 -0.80 11.95
N GLY A 57 -6.29 -1.24 11.78
CA GLY A 57 -6.64 -2.66 11.80
C GLY A 57 -5.89 -3.46 10.73
N ARG A 58 -5.73 -2.89 9.54
CA ARG A 58 -4.94 -3.47 8.45
C ARG A 58 -3.44 -3.56 8.80
N GLU A 59 -2.86 -2.50 9.37
CA GLU A 59 -1.44 -2.51 9.71
C GLU A 59 -1.12 -3.50 10.85
N MET A 60 -2.00 -3.57 11.85
CA MET A 60 -1.87 -4.51 12.97
C MET A 60 -2.01 -5.97 12.51
N SER A 61 -3.02 -6.28 11.70
CA SER A 61 -3.23 -7.64 11.17
C SER A 61 -2.07 -8.07 10.26
N TYR A 62 -1.66 -7.20 9.34
CA TYR A 62 -0.55 -7.48 8.42
C TYR A 62 0.78 -7.69 9.15
N THR A 63 1.09 -6.83 10.13
CA THR A 63 2.34 -6.94 10.90
C THR A 63 2.35 -8.20 11.76
N SER A 64 1.22 -8.54 12.40
CA SER A 64 1.10 -9.75 13.21
C SER A 64 1.32 -11.01 12.39
N ILE A 65 0.70 -11.11 11.22
CA ILE A 65 0.85 -12.26 10.31
C ILE A 65 2.26 -12.31 9.74
N LYS A 66 2.83 -11.17 9.35
CA LYS A 66 4.18 -11.15 8.82
C LYS A 66 5.20 -11.61 9.87
N LEU A 67 5.05 -11.22 11.13
CA LEU A 67 5.99 -11.64 12.18
C LEU A 67 5.76 -13.08 12.63
N GLY A 68 4.50 -13.52 12.70
CA GLY A 68 4.16 -14.88 13.13
C GLY A 68 4.32 -15.95 12.05
N ALA A 69 3.97 -15.66 10.81
CA ALA A 69 3.95 -16.64 9.72
C ALA A 69 5.21 -16.63 8.85
N TYR A 70 6.05 -15.60 8.91
CA TYR A 70 7.26 -15.57 8.07
C TYR A 70 8.28 -16.63 8.45
N ALA A 71 8.57 -16.81 9.75
CA ALA A 71 9.50 -17.82 10.23
C ALA A 71 9.08 -19.25 9.83
N PRO A 72 7.86 -19.73 10.13
CA PRO A 72 7.45 -21.08 9.75
C PRO A 72 7.37 -21.27 8.23
N VAL A 73 6.94 -20.26 7.46
CA VAL A 73 6.90 -20.36 5.99
C VAL A 73 8.31 -20.41 5.40
N ARG A 74 9.23 -19.61 5.92
CA ARG A 74 10.63 -19.61 5.50
C ARG A 74 11.30 -20.95 5.80
N ASP A 75 11.08 -21.48 7.00
CA ASP A 75 11.70 -22.71 7.46
C ASP A 75 11.11 -23.94 6.72
N ALA A 76 9.80 -23.94 6.43
CA ALA A 76 9.15 -24.95 5.59
C ALA A 76 9.64 -24.95 4.13
N LEU A 77 10.05 -23.79 3.60
CA LEU A 77 10.60 -23.65 2.25
C LEU A 77 12.11 -23.90 2.17
N GLY A 78 12.79 -24.16 3.29
CA GLY A 78 14.25 -24.27 3.32
C GLY A 78 14.95 -22.96 2.94
N ALA A 79 14.28 -21.82 3.11
CA ALA A 79 14.78 -20.49 2.74
C ALA A 79 15.71 -19.93 3.84
N GLY A 80 16.82 -20.61 4.10
CA GLY A 80 17.91 -20.14 4.96
C GLY A 80 18.57 -18.84 4.50
N LYS A 81 19.54 -18.37 5.29
CA LYS A 81 20.24 -17.09 5.07
C LYS A 81 20.96 -17.04 3.71
N ASP A 82 21.45 -18.18 3.22
CA ASP A 82 22.15 -18.34 1.94
C ASP A 82 21.30 -18.94 0.81
N SER A 83 20.00 -19.13 1.03
CA SER A 83 19.14 -19.73 -0.01
C SER A 83 18.99 -18.81 -1.23
N PRO A 84 18.76 -19.41 -2.42
CA PRO A 84 18.58 -18.66 -3.66
C PRO A 84 17.44 -17.65 -3.56
N PHE A 85 17.60 -16.55 -4.29
CA PHE A 85 16.68 -15.43 -4.36
C PHE A 85 15.20 -15.83 -4.51
N TYR A 86 14.91 -16.82 -5.36
CA TYR A 86 13.54 -17.24 -5.64
C TYR A 86 12.85 -17.86 -4.41
N MET A 87 13.57 -18.55 -3.53
CA MET A 87 12.99 -19.14 -2.31
C MET A 87 12.60 -18.06 -1.30
N LYS A 88 13.43 -17.02 -1.16
CA LYS A 88 13.12 -15.87 -0.29
C LYS A 88 11.95 -15.05 -0.84
N PHE A 89 11.89 -14.89 -2.16
CA PHE A 89 10.75 -14.29 -2.84
C PHE A 89 9.47 -15.10 -2.63
N LEU A 90 9.52 -16.42 -2.80
CA LEU A 90 8.38 -17.32 -2.62
C LEU A 90 7.87 -17.28 -1.17
N ALA A 91 8.77 -17.33 -0.19
CA ALA A 91 8.42 -17.18 1.22
C ALA A 91 7.72 -15.85 1.49
N GLY A 92 8.26 -14.75 0.94
CA GLY A 92 7.65 -13.43 1.03
C GLY A 92 6.28 -13.33 0.33
N ALA A 93 6.13 -14.00 -0.81
CA ALA A 93 4.87 -14.04 -1.56
C ALA A 93 3.79 -14.84 -0.83
N ILE A 94 4.13 -16.01 -0.25
CA ILE A 94 3.19 -16.84 0.52
C ILE A 94 2.78 -16.12 1.81
N THR A 95 3.73 -15.63 2.61
CA THR A 95 3.41 -14.87 3.82
C THR A 95 2.63 -13.60 3.50
N GLY A 96 3.00 -12.89 2.43
CA GLY A 96 2.29 -11.71 1.94
C GLY A 96 0.89 -12.03 1.43
N GLY A 97 0.70 -13.20 0.83
CA GLY A 97 -0.60 -13.68 0.37
C GLY A 97 -1.54 -13.96 1.55
N VAL A 98 -1.07 -14.70 2.55
CA VAL A 98 -1.83 -14.95 3.80
C VAL A 98 -2.16 -13.64 4.51
N GLY A 99 -1.18 -12.72 4.60
CA GLY A 99 -1.39 -11.38 5.16
C GLY A 99 -2.40 -10.55 4.37
N SER A 100 -2.43 -10.70 3.05
CA SER A 100 -3.40 -10.02 2.18
C SER A 100 -4.81 -10.56 2.36
N VAL A 101 -4.98 -11.88 2.53
CA VAL A 101 -6.29 -12.50 2.81
C VAL A 101 -6.85 -11.96 4.12
N ALA A 102 -6.06 -11.96 5.20
CA ALA A 102 -6.51 -11.46 6.50
C ALA A 102 -6.71 -9.93 6.54
N GLY A 103 -5.91 -9.18 5.79
CA GLY A 103 -6.01 -7.73 5.69
C GLY A 103 -7.11 -7.22 4.75
N ASN A 104 -7.62 -8.08 3.85
CA ASN A 104 -8.57 -7.66 2.82
C ASN A 104 -9.88 -7.06 3.35
N PRO A 105 -10.51 -7.62 4.40
CA PRO A 105 -11.71 -7.02 4.98
C PRO A 105 -11.48 -5.57 5.44
N PHE A 106 -10.34 -5.29 6.08
CA PHE A 106 -9.98 -3.93 6.50
C PHE A 106 -9.69 -3.01 5.31
N ASP A 107 -9.07 -3.53 4.26
CA ASP A 107 -8.81 -2.80 3.02
C ASP A 107 -10.12 -2.40 2.29
N VAL A 108 -11.12 -3.29 2.26
CA VAL A 108 -12.45 -3.01 1.70
C VAL A 108 -13.16 -1.95 2.54
N LEU A 109 -13.21 -2.13 3.87
CA LEU A 109 -13.84 -1.16 4.77
C LEU A 109 -13.20 0.23 4.70
N LYS A 110 -11.86 0.28 4.61
CA LYS A 110 -11.11 1.52 4.43
C LYS A 110 -11.50 2.19 3.11
N THR A 111 -11.54 1.44 2.02
CA THR A 111 -11.87 1.98 0.70
C THR A 111 -13.29 2.53 0.69
N LEU A 112 -14.27 1.78 1.21
CA LEU A 112 -15.66 2.23 1.35
C LEU A 112 -15.76 3.50 2.20
N ALA A 113 -15.04 3.59 3.32
CA ALA A 113 -15.03 4.78 4.15
C ALA A 113 -14.40 6.00 3.45
N GLN A 114 -13.39 5.80 2.60
CA GLN A 114 -12.69 6.87 1.89
C GLN A 114 -13.44 7.35 0.64
N THR A 115 -14.17 6.46 -0.03
CA THR A 115 -14.96 6.75 -1.22
C THR A 115 -16.39 7.18 -0.91
N ASN A 116 -16.89 6.91 0.31
CA ASN A 116 -18.18 7.43 0.76
C ASN A 116 -18.15 8.96 0.93
N THR A 117 -18.70 9.64 -0.07
CA THR A 117 -19.00 11.09 -0.07
C THR A 117 -20.44 11.40 0.35
N GLY A 118 -21.26 10.37 0.58
CA GLY A 118 -22.67 10.50 0.95
C GLY A 118 -22.89 10.63 2.47
N LYS A 119 -24.15 10.89 2.85
CA LYS A 119 -24.59 10.94 4.27
C LYS A 119 -24.83 9.57 4.89
N ALA A 120 -24.79 8.49 4.10
CA ALA A 120 -25.02 7.14 4.58
C ALA A 120 -23.95 6.74 5.60
N GLY A 121 -24.37 6.16 6.72
CA GLY A 121 -23.47 5.70 7.76
C GLY A 121 -22.63 4.51 7.25
N LEU A 122 -21.38 4.41 7.67
CA LEU A 122 -20.52 3.29 7.25
C LEU A 122 -21.14 1.93 7.66
N ALA A 123 -21.82 1.86 8.81
CA ALA A 123 -22.52 0.66 9.26
C ALA A 123 -23.64 0.23 8.29
N GLU A 124 -24.33 1.19 7.68
CA GLU A 124 -25.37 0.93 6.68
C GLU A 124 -24.77 0.40 5.38
N LEU A 125 -23.67 1.01 4.90
CA LEU A 125 -22.95 0.53 3.72
C LEU A 125 -22.41 -0.90 3.90
N VAL A 126 -21.87 -1.19 5.09
CA VAL A 126 -21.38 -2.53 5.44
C VAL A 126 -22.52 -3.53 5.58
N GLY A 127 -23.65 -3.11 6.18
CA GLY A 127 -24.86 -3.92 6.28
C GLY A 127 -25.43 -4.29 4.90
N ASN A 128 -25.51 -3.31 3.99
CA ASN A 128 -25.95 -3.54 2.61
C ASN A 128 -24.97 -4.46 1.86
N MET A 129 -23.67 -4.25 2.01
CA MET A 129 -22.65 -5.14 1.41
C MET A 129 -22.78 -6.59 1.92
N TYR A 130 -23.00 -6.78 3.22
CA TYR A 130 -23.20 -8.11 3.78
C TYR A 130 -24.51 -8.74 3.30
N ARG A 131 -25.59 -7.96 3.18
CA ARG A 131 -26.89 -8.47 2.71
C ARG A 131 -26.85 -8.87 1.24
N ASP A 132 -26.21 -8.07 0.40
CA ASP A 132 -26.27 -8.24 -1.06
C ASP A 132 -25.15 -9.15 -1.60
N GLN A 133 -23.96 -9.15 -0.97
CA GLN A 133 -22.79 -9.90 -1.43
C GLN A 133 -22.23 -10.90 -0.41
N GLY A 134 -22.76 -10.91 0.81
CA GLY A 134 -22.29 -11.78 1.88
C GLY A 134 -20.81 -11.56 2.24
N ILE A 135 -20.18 -12.61 2.74
CA ILE A 135 -18.75 -12.60 3.13
C ILE A 135 -17.84 -12.39 1.91
N ALA A 136 -18.27 -12.83 0.72
CA ALA A 136 -17.49 -12.68 -0.51
C ALA A 136 -17.19 -11.21 -0.86
N GLY A 137 -18.07 -10.27 -0.48
CA GLY A 137 -17.84 -8.83 -0.66
C GLY A 137 -16.59 -8.31 0.07
N PHE A 138 -16.30 -8.84 1.27
CA PHE A 138 -15.13 -8.44 2.08
C PHE A 138 -13.81 -9.00 1.55
N TYR A 139 -13.85 -10.07 0.76
CA TYR A 139 -12.68 -10.69 0.10
C TYR A 139 -12.54 -10.27 -1.36
N ARG A 140 -13.25 -9.22 -1.76
CA ARG A 140 -13.13 -8.66 -3.09
C ARG A 140 -11.76 -8.02 -3.29
N GLY A 141 -11.12 -8.34 -4.42
CA GLY A 141 -9.81 -7.77 -4.78
C GLY A 141 -8.62 -8.41 -4.06
N VAL A 142 -8.82 -9.50 -3.30
CA VAL A 142 -7.73 -10.27 -2.69
C VAL A 142 -6.68 -10.67 -3.73
N GLU A 143 -7.11 -11.17 -4.88
CA GLU A 143 -6.21 -11.56 -5.98
C GLU A 143 -5.30 -10.40 -6.41
N VAL A 144 -5.83 -9.18 -6.49
CA VAL A 144 -5.08 -7.98 -6.87
C VAL A 144 -4.14 -7.56 -5.75
N ASN A 145 -4.56 -7.72 -4.49
CA ASN A 145 -3.69 -7.49 -3.34
C ASN A 145 -2.49 -8.44 -3.31
N ILE A 146 -2.72 -9.73 -3.58
CA ILE A 146 -1.66 -10.74 -3.65
C ILE A 146 -0.70 -10.42 -4.80
N MET A 147 -1.22 -10.14 -6.01
CA MET A 147 -0.38 -9.79 -7.16
C MET A 147 0.41 -8.51 -6.93
N ARG A 148 -0.22 -7.48 -6.36
CA ARG A 148 0.44 -6.24 -5.94
C ARG A 148 1.57 -6.51 -4.96
N ALA A 149 1.35 -7.36 -3.95
CA ALA A 149 2.38 -7.71 -2.96
C ALA A 149 3.57 -8.43 -3.62
N CYS A 150 3.30 -9.33 -4.57
CA CYS A 150 4.33 -10.01 -5.34
C CYS A 150 5.15 -9.03 -6.18
N VAL A 151 4.48 -8.14 -6.93
CA VAL A 151 5.16 -7.12 -7.76
C VAL A 151 5.96 -6.15 -6.90
N LEU A 152 5.39 -5.68 -5.79
CA LEU A 152 6.10 -4.80 -4.86
C LEU A 152 7.37 -5.45 -4.31
N ASN A 153 7.29 -6.72 -3.90
CA ASN A 153 8.47 -7.45 -3.42
C ASN A 153 9.50 -7.67 -4.53
N ALA A 154 9.06 -8.04 -5.75
CA ALA A 154 9.94 -8.26 -6.89
C ALA A 154 10.68 -6.97 -7.28
N THR A 155 9.96 -5.86 -7.44
CA THR A 155 10.55 -4.57 -7.79
C THR A 155 11.44 -4.05 -6.68
N LYS A 156 11.01 -4.16 -5.41
CA LYS A 156 11.86 -3.77 -4.28
C LYS A 156 13.18 -4.52 -4.29
N MET A 157 13.16 -5.82 -4.57
CA MET A 157 14.39 -6.61 -4.61
C MET A 157 15.26 -6.29 -5.82
N GLY A 158 14.69 -6.22 -7.02
CA GLY A 158 15.46 -5.95 -8.24
C GLY A 158 16.01 -4.53 -8.32
N VAL A 159 15.18 -3.54 -7.99
CA VAL A 159 15.54 -2.13 -8.16
C VAL A 159 16.38 -1.61 -7.00
N TYR A 160 16.15 -2.05 -5.77
CA TYR A 160 16.85 -1.47 -4.62
C TYR A 160 18.34 -1.78 -4.62
N ASP A 161 18.72 -3.01 -4.98
CA ASP A 161 20.14 -3.42 -5.03
C ASP A 161 20.87 -2.72 -6.18
N ILE A 162 20.23 -2.62 -7.35
CA ILE A 162 20.75 -1.85 -8.49
C ILE A 162 20.87 -0.36 -8.14
N SER A 163 19.83 0.23 -7.54
CA SER A 163 19.83 1.65 -7.17
C SER A 163 20.91 1.96 -6.15
N LYS A 164 21.15 1.07 -5.19
CA LYS A 164 22.25 1.23 -4.22
C LYS A 164 23.62 1.09 -4.88
N GLY A 165 23.79 0.16 -5.82
CA GLY A 165 25.01 0.02 -6.60
C GLY A 165 25.33 1.32 -7.35
N TYR A 166 24.37 1.78 -8.17
CA TYR A 166 24.51 3.02 -8.94
C TYR A 166 24.82 4.24 -8.07
N VAL A 167 24.14 4.42 -6.94
CA VAL A 167 24.40 5.57 -6.06
C VAL A 167 25.81 5.48 -5.46
N CYS A 168 26.23 4.32 -4.96
CA CYS A 168 27.58 4.15 -4.42
C CYS A 168 28.69 4.35 -5.46
N ASP A 169 28.49 3.85 -6.67
CA ASP A 169 29.48 3.90 -7.74
C ASP A 169 29.68 5.34 -8.27
N TYR A 170 28.60 6.14 -8.34
CA TYR A 170 28.67 7.53 -8.82
C TYR A 170 29.00 8.57 -7.75
N THR A 171 28.59 8.37 -6.50
CA THR A 171 28.82 9.37 -5.43
C THR A 171 30.07 9.06 -4.60
N GLY A 172 30.60 7.83 -4.67
CA GLY A 172 31.68 7.37 -3.81
C GLY A 172 31.29 7.24 -2.34
N TRP A 173 30.00 7.35 -2.01
CA TRP A 173 29.51 7.28 -0.63
C TRP A 173 29.40 5.84 -0.13
N SER A 174 29.60 5.64 1.17
CA SER A 174 29.49 4.32 1.78
C SER A 174 28.04 3.80 1.73
N ARG A 175 27.86 2.48 1.54
CA ARG A 175 26.54 1.80 1.54
C ARG A 175 25.76 1.98 2.85
N LYS A 176 26.44 2.37 3.94
CA LYS A 176 25.85 2.55 5.27
C LYS A 176 25.42 3.99 5.55
N GLU A 177 25.80 4.96 4.72
CA GLU A 177 25.41 6.35 4.95
C GLU A 177 23.90 6.54 4.73
N VAL A 178 23.29 7.34 5.61
CA VAL A 178 21.87 7.71 5.53
C VAL A 178 21.56 8.43 4.22
N ARG A 179 22.46 9.29 3.75
CA ARG A 179 22.34 10.04 2.48
C ARG A 179 22.28 9.11 1.26
N THR A 180 23.16 8.12 1.20
CA THR A 180 23.17 7.08 0.16
C THR A 180 21.87 6.28 0.17
N SER A 181 21.43 5.89 1.37
CA SER A 181 20.20 5.12 1.54
C SER A 181 18.96 5.92 1.14
N PHE A 182 18.95 7.23 1.40
CA PHE A 182 17.86 8.12 1.00
C PHE A 182 17.83 8.34 -0.52
N ALA A 183 18.96 8.66 -1.15
CA ALA A 183 19.05 8.84 -2.60
C ALA A 183 18.68 7.56 -3.36
N ALA A 184 19.20 6.41 -2.92
CA ALA A 184 18.84 5.11 -3.49
C ALA A 184 17.36 4.78 -3.28
N ALA A 185 16.79 5.09 -2.11
CA ALA A 185 15.37 4.90 -1.84
C ALA A 185 14.47 5.80 -2.70
N PHE A 186 14.91 7.02 -3.03
CA PHE A 186 14.17 7.94 -3.89
C PHE A 186 14.10 7.44 -5.32
N ILE A 187 15.25 7.02 -5.88
CA ILE A 187 15.33 6.42 -7.22
C ILE A 187 14.52 5.12 -7.27
N ALA A 188 14.72 4.24 -6.28
CA ALA A 188 13.97 3.00 -6.21
C ALA A 188 12.46 3.25 -6.04
N GLY A 189 12.07 4.28 -5.29
CA GLY A 189 10.68 4.73 -5.10
C GLY A 189 9.99 5.10 -6.41
N PHE A 190 10.70 5.73 -7.35
CA PHE A 190 10.16 6.07 -8.67
C PHE A 190 9.82 4.82 -9.50
N PHE A 191 10.76 3.90 -9.65
CA PHE A 191 10.54 2.66 -10.41
C PHE A 191 9.56 1.71 -9.71
N MET A 192 9.56 1.66 -8.37
CA MET A 192 8.52 0.98 -7.60
C MET A 192 7.15 1.58 -7.91
N THR A 193 7.02 2.90 -7.98
CA THR A 193 5.74 3.54 -8.33
C THR A 193 5.31 3.19 -9.76
N CYS A 194 6.24 3.15 -10.72
CA CYS A 194 5.93 2.79 -12.11
C CYS A 194 5.32 1.39 -12.23
N THR A 195 5.85 0.42 -11.48
CA THR A 195 5.39 -0.97 -11.50
C THR A 195 4.15 -1.20 -10.65
N VAL A 196 3.97 -0.46 -9.54
CA VAL A 196 2.88 -0.66 -8.57
C VAL A 196 1.62 0.14 -8.93
N ALA A 197 1.75 1.30 -9.57
CA ALA A 197 0.61 2.17 -9.89
C ALA A 197 -0.54 1.47 -10.65
N PRO A 198 -0.29 0.61 -11.66
CA PRO A 198 -1.35 -0.12 -12.34
C PRO A 198 -2.14 -1.05 -11.40
N TRP A 199 -1.44 -1.76 -10.51
CA TRP A 199 -2.08 -2.66 -9.53
C TRP A 199 -2.92 -1.89 -8.52
N ASP A 200 -2.44 -0.71 -8.11
CA ASP A 200 -3.14 0.16 -7.18
C ASP A 200 -4.43 0.71 -7.78
N MET A 201 -4.39 1.09 -9.05
CA MET A 201 -5.57 1.55 -9.78
C MET A 201 -6.62 0.44 -9.91
N LEU A 202 -6.20 -0.76 -10.32
CA LEU A 202 -7.11 -1.90 -10.50
C LEU A 202 -7.73 -2.34 -9.16
N ARG A 203 -6.93 -2.34 -8.08
CA ARG A 203 -7.41 -2.60 -6.72
C ARG A 203 -8.48 -1.59 -6.32
N THR A 204 -8.24 -0.30 -6.50
CA THR A 204 -9.20 0.75 -6.13
C THR A 204 -10.50 0.63 -6.94
N LYS A 205 -10.43 0.40 -8.26
CA LYS A 205 -11.62 0.21 -9.09
C LYS A 205 -12.43 -1.04 -8.70
N LEU A 206 -11.76 -2.16 -8.41
CA LEU A 206 -12.43 -3.39 -7.96
C LEU A 206 -13.06 -3.24 -6.57
N MET A 207 -12.36 -2.61 -5.63
CA MET A 207 -12.86 -2.39 -4.26
C MET A 207 -13.96 -1.32 -4.19
N ASN A 208 -13.96 -0.35 -5.11
CA ASN A 208 -14.94 0.74 -5.13
C ASN A 208 -16.16 0.49 -6.03
N GLN A 209 -16.35 -0.72 -6.54
CA GLN A 209 -17.50 -0.97 -7.40
C GLN A 209 -18.80 -1.03 -6.59
N PRO A 210 -19.90 -0.41 -7.09
CA PRO A 210 -21.20 -0.43 -6.42
C PRO A 210 -21.71 -1.84 -6.12
N THR A 211 -22.35 -1.98 -4.95
CA THR A 211 -22.86 -3.23 -4.40
C THR A 211 -23.95 -3.86 -5.27
N ASP A 212 -24.72 -2.99 -5.93
CA ASP A 212 -25.97 -3.29 -6.66
C ASP A 212 -25.75 -3.89 -8.07
N LYS A 213 -24.55 -3.71 -8.66
CA LYS A 213 -24.21 -4.29 -9.97
C LYS A 213 -22.77 -4.79 -10.02
N LYS A 214 -22.57 -6.06 -10.39
CA LYS A 214 -21.25 -6.64 -10.72
C LYS A 214 -20.72 -6.09 -12.05
N ILE A 215 -20.04 -4.93 -12.01
CA ILE A 215 -19.41 -4.31 -13.20
C ILE A 215 -18.17 -5.10 -13.67
N TYR A 216 -17.41 -5.69 -12.74
CA TYR A 216 -16.16 -6.40 -12.99
C TYR A 216 -16.20 -7.83 -12.42
N ASN A 217 -16.03 -8.82 -13.30
CA ASN A 217 -15.89 -10.25 -12.96
C ASN A 217 -14.40 -10.62 -12.75
N GLY A 218 -13.77 -9.97 -11.78
CA GLY A 218 -12.38 -10.21 -11.39
C GLY A 218 -11.36 -9.28 -12.08
N PHE A 219 -10.08 -9.58 -11.86
CA PHE A 219 -8.94 -8.76 -12.29
C PHE A 219 -8.83 -8.59 -13.80
N SER A 220 -8.91 -9.68 -14.57
CA SER A 220 -8.73 -9.65 -16.03
C SER A 220 -9.82 -8.85 -16.74
N ASP A 221 -11.05 -8.96 -16.26
CA ASP A 221 -12.20 -8.20 -16.74
C ASP A 221 -12.08 -6.71 -16.37
N CYS A 222 -11.63 -6.40 -15.13
CA CYS A 222 -11.37 -5.02 -14.72
C CYS A 222 -10.25 -4.36 -15.55
N LEU A 223 -9.18 -5.10 -15.84
CA LEU A 223 -8.08 -4.61 -16.66
C LEU A 223 -8.55 -4.31 -18.08
N THR A 224 -9.22 -5.27 -18.72
CA THR A 224 -9.68 -5.15 -20.11
C THR A 224 -10.64 -3.99 -20.26
N LYS A 225 -11.67 -3.90 -19.40
CA LYS A 225 -12.65 -2.80 -19.43
C LYS A 225 -12.03 -1.45 -19.12
N THR A 226 -11.05 -1.38 -18.20
CA THR A 226 -10.37 -0.11 -17.88
C THR A 226 -9.53 0.37 -19.06
N VAL A 227 -8.79 -0.53 -19.70
CA VAL A 227 -7.98 -0.18 -20.86
C VAL A 227 -8.86 0.22 -22.06
N GLN A 228 -9.99 -0.46 -22.27
CA GLN A 228 -10.94 -0.14 -23.33
C GLN A 228 -11.67 1.18 -23.10
N ALA A 229 -12.03 1.52 -21.86
CA ALA A 229 -12.82 2.72 -21.55
C ALA A 229 -11.96 3.97 -21.38
N ASP A 230 -10.84 3.88 -20.65
CA ASP A 230 -10.02 5.03 -20.25
C ASP A 230 -8.65 5.07 -20.95
N GLY A 231 -8.29 4.04 -21.72
CA GLY A 231 -6.97 3.88 -22.34
C GLY A 231 -5.89 3.33 -21.40
N VAL A 232 -4.74 2.93 -21.95
CA VAL A 232 -3.62 2.32 -21.20
C VAL A 232 -3.01 3.28 -20.17
N LEU A 233 -2.87 4.57 -20.51
CA LEU A 233 -2.32 5.58 -19.61
C LEU A 233 -3.18 5.85 -18.37
N SER A 234 -4.45 5.43 -18.39
CA SER A 234 -5.34 5.57 -17.24
C SER A 234 -4.87 4.78 -16.02
N LEU A 235 -4.12 3.68 -16.23
CA LEU A 235 -3.58 2.83 -15.16
C LEU A 235 -2.60 3.58 -14.24
N TRP A 236 -2.00 4.67 -14.74
CA TRP A 236 -1.10 5.53 -13.96
C TRP A 236 -1.79 6.80 -13.42
N ARG A 237 -3.13 6.94 -13.52
CA ARG A 237 -3.82 8.05 -12.84
C ARG A 237 -3.60 7.93 -11.32
N GLY A 238 -3.18 9.03 -10.70
CA GLY A 238 -2.76 9.06 -9.30
C GLY A 238 -1.28 8.74 -9.07
N PHE A 239 -0.45 8.64 -10.12
CA PHE A 239 1.00 8.44 -10.00
C PHE A 239 1.67 9.45 -9.06
N VAL A 240 1.40 10.75 -9.24
CA VAL A 240 2.00 11.83 -8.45
C VAL A 240 1.69 11.67 -6.95
N PRO A 241 0.43 11.48 -6.51
CA PRO A 241 0.13 11.16 -5.10
C PRO A 241 0.84 9.91 -4.57
N ILE A 242 0.97 8.84 -5.39
CA ILE A 242 1.65 7.61 -4.98
C ILE A 242 3.14 7.88 -4.77
N TRP A 243 3.78 8.54 -5.74
CA TRP A 243 5.19 8.88 -5.67
C TRP A 243 5.48 9.89 -4.56
N ALA A 244 4.65 10.92 -4.42
CA ALA A 244 4.75 11.94 -3.37
C ALA A 244 4.62 11.35 -1.96
N ARG A 245 3.96 10.20 -1.80
CA ARG A 245 3.91 9.48 -0.52
C ARG A 245 5.25 8.83 -0.15
N PHE A 246 6.07 8.41 -1.11
CA PHE A 246 7.33 7.71 -0.80
C PHE A 246 8.29 8.59 -0.02
N ALA A 247 8.38 9.89 -0.30
CA ALA A 247 9.26 10.81 0.40
C ALA A 247 8.92 10.94 1.90
N PRO A 248 7.69 11.34 2.31
CA PRO A 248 7.29 11.36 3.72
C PRO A 248 7.46 10.01 4.42
N GLN A 249 7.13 8.92 3.73
CA GLN A 249 7.27 7.58 4.29
C GLN A 249 8.73 7.20 4.54
N ALA A 250 9.64 7.55 3.62
CA ALA A 250 11.07 7.34 3.78
C ALA A 250 11.63 8.19 4.93
N THR A 251 11.26 9.48 5.01
CA THR A 251 11.67 10.38 6.08
C THR A 251 11.20 9.89 7.45
N LEU A 252 9.94 9.49 7.57
CA LEU A 252 9.40 8.95 8.82
C LEU A 252 10.10 7.66 9.24
N GLN A 253 10.44 6.79 8.28
CA GLN A 253 11.20 5.58 8.56
C GLN A 253 12.61 5.90 9.07
N LEU A 254 13.29 6.89 8.48
CA LEU A 254 14.61 7.35 8.95
C LEU A 254 14.53 7.93 10.37
N LEU A 255 13.59 8.84 10.63
CA LEU A 255 13.39 9.43 11.95
C LEU A 255 13.05 8.38 13.01
N THR A 256 12.26 7.37 12.65
CA THR A 256 11.94 6.25 13.55
C THR A 256 13.18 5.45 13.90
N ILE A 257 14.05 5.19 12.91
CA ILE A 257 15.30 4.46 13.12
C ILE A 257 16.24 5.27 14.02
N GLU A 258 16.40 6.57 13.78
CA GLU A 258 17.20 7.47 14.63
C GLU A 258 16.66 7.53 16.07
N ALA A 259 15.35 7.64 16.24
CA ALA A 259 14.70 7.63 17.55
C ALA A 259 14.93 6.29 18.28
N LEU A 260 14.82 5.16 17.57
CA LEU A 260 15.09 3.83 18.14
C LEU A 260 16.56 3.66 18.54
N TYR A 261 17.51 4.15 17.74
CA TYR A 261 18.93 4.11 18.08
C TYR A 261 19.24 4.96 19.33
N THR A 262 18.65 6.14 19.40
CA THR A 262 18.78 7.05 20.55
C THR A 262 18.21 6.44 21.83
N LEU A 263 17.03 5.80 21.74
CA LEU A 263 16.39 5.10 22.86
C LEU A 263 17.15 3.85 23.33
N CYS A 264 17.82 3.14 22.41
CA CYS A 264 18.57 1.93 22.73
C CYS A 264 20.05 2.19 23.12
N GLY A 265 20.47 3.46 23.21
CA GLY A 265 21.83 3.82 23.62
C GLY A 265 22.94 3.47 22.62
N PHE A 266 22.60 3.15 21.38
CA PHE A 266 23.59 2.90 20.33
C PHE A 266 23.87 4.20 19.56
N LYS A 267 25.16 4.53 19.37
CA LYS A 267 25.59 5.70 18.58
C LYS A 267 24.94 5.66 17.20
N SER A 268 24.17 6.71 16.89
CA SER A 268 23.61 6.96 15.56
C SER A 268 24.73 6.92 14.51
N ILE A 269 24.49 6.22 13.40
CA ILE A 269 25.35 6.25 12.20
C ILE A 269 24.90 7.41 11.33
#